data_AF-A0A960BD53-F1
#
_entry.id   AF-A0A960BD53-F1
#
_cell.length_a   1.000
_cell.length_b   1.000
_cell.length_c   1.000
_cell.angle_alpha   90.00
_cell.angle_beta   90.00
_cell.angle_gamma   90.00
#
_symmetry.space_group_name_H-M   'P 1'
#
loop_
_entity.id
_entity.type
_entity.pdbx_description
1 polymer ?
#
loop_
_entity_poly.entity_id
_entity_poly.type
_entity_poly.pdbx_seq_one_letter_code
_entity_poly.pdbx_strand_id
1 'polypeptide(L)'
;VRVWKVEDKATGAFVGLFYGDYFARAGKRSGAWASTYQGHETYTGTVQTVIASNNNNFVRGAAGAPVLISLDDAQTLFHEFGHALHGLLSEVTYPGLRSTPRDFVEYPSQVHEMWVLTRPILDRFCKHVDTGKTMPQKLIDKVEKAKKFNEGYATVEYLSAAIVDMALHTLPDGKIDPDAFERETMEKIGAPPQVAMRHRLPQFNHLFTSDAY
;
A
#
# COMPACT_ATOMS: atom_id res chain seq x y z
N VAL A 1 10.32 7.30 -13.58
CA VAL A 1 10.66 7.60 -12.18
C VAL A 1 10.89 9.09 -12.03
N ARG A 2 10.37 9.70 -10.95
CA ARG A 2 10.69 11.07 -10.53
C ARG A 2 11.41 11.02 -9.18
N VAL A 3 12.33 11.94 -8.94
CA VAL A 3 13.15 11.96 -7.72
C VAL A 3 12.96 13.30 -7.02
N TRP A 4 12.79 13.25 -5.70
CA TRP A 4 12.66 14.42 -4.84
C TRP A 4 13.72 14.39 -3.75
N LYS A 5 14.32 15.56 -3.50
CA LYS A 5 15.08 15.83 -2.28
C LYS A 5 14.08 16.09 -1.15
N VAL A 6 14.22 15.39 -0.03
CA VAL A 6 13.42 15.59 1.18
C VAL A 6 14.28 16.32 2.21
N GLU A 7 13.75 17.40 2.74
CA GLU A 7 14.44 18.26 3.71
C GLU A 7 13.52 18.56 4.88
N ASP A 8 14.12 18.66 6.06
CA ASP A 8 13.44 19.20 7.22
C ASP A 8 13.12 20.68 6.98
N LYS A 9 11.85 21.04 7.13
CA LYS A 9 11.36 22.37 6.77
C LYS A 9 11.90 23.46 7.70
N ALA A 10 12.17 23.15 8.98
CA ALA A 10 12.56 24.12 9.97
C ALA A 10 14.06 24.42 9.93
N THR A 11 14.87 23.40 9.70
CA THR A 11 16.33 23.44 9.75
C THR A 11 16.97 23.46 8.37
N GLY A 12 16.26 23.02 7.32
CA GLY A 12 16.81 22.79 5.99
C GLY A 12 17.72 21.55 5.92
N ALA A 13 17.77 20.73 6.97
CA ALA A 13 18.61 19.54 7.00
C ALA A 13 18.14 18.52 5.95
N PHE A 14 19.11 17.89 5.28
CA PHE A 14 18.82 16.85 4.30
C PHE A 14 18.35 15.56 5.01
N VAL A 15 17.13 15.12 4.70
CA VAL A 15 16.52 13.91 5.28
C VAL A 15 16.77 12.70 4.39
N GLY A 16 16.67 12.88 3.07
CA GLY A 16 16.81 11.76 2.14
C GLY A 16 16.29 12.03 0.73
N LEU A 17 16.26 10.96 -0.07
CA LEU A 17 15.71 10.95 -1.41
C LEU A 17 14.44 10.10 -1.47
N PHE A 18 13.43 10.64 -2.15
CA PHE A 18 12.20 9.94 -2.46
C PHE A 18 12.06 9.68 -3.96
N TYR A 19 11.77 8.45 -4.34
CA TYR A 19 11.58 8.02 -5.73
C TYR A 19 10.11 7.65 -5.96
N GLY A 20 9.47 8.31 -6.91
CA GLY A 20 8.10 7.99 -7.34
C GLY A 20 8.10 7.29 -8.68
N ASP A 21 7.59 6.06 -8.72
CA ASP A 21 7.41 5.28 -9.94
C ASP A 21 5.97 4.81 -10.08
N TYR A 22 5.13 5.64 -10.69
CA TYR A 22 3.68 5.50 -10.59
C TYR A 22 3.00 4.68 -11.69
N PHE A 23 3.69 4.37 -12.78
CA PHE A 23 3.03 3.87 -13.99
C PHE A 23 3.38 2.42 -14.29
N ALA A 24 2.36 1.67 -14.73
CA ALA A 24 2.52 0.31 -15.21
C ALA A 24 3.39 0.27 -16.49
N ARG A 25 4.17 -0.79 -16.63
CA ARG A 25 4.99 -1.08 -17.82
C ARG A 25 5.38 -2.56 -17.85
N ALA A 26 5.72 -3.06 -19.05
CA ALA A 26 6.33 -4.38 -19.18
C ALA A 26 7.58 -4.51 -18.30
N GLY A 27 7.72 -5.65 -17.62
CA GLY A 27 8.82 -5.92 -16.70
C GLY A 27 8.68 -5.34 -15.29
N LYS A 28 7.62 -4.56 -15.00
CA LYS A 28 7.27 -4.14 -13.64
C LYS A 28 6.24 -5.10 -13.06
N ARG A 29 6.46 -5.59 -11.83
CA ARG A 29 5.48 -6.43 -11.12
C ARG A 29 4.17 -5.67 -10.87
N SER A 30 3.05 -6.39 -10.81
CA SER A 30 1.73 -5.84 -10.46
C SER A 30 1.65 -5.42 -8.99
N GLY A 31 0.59 -4.70 -8.62
CA GLY A 31 0.35 -4.19 -7.26
C GLY A 31 0.94 -2.80 -7.01
N ALA A 32 1.05 -2.43 -5.74
CA ALA A 32 1.78 -1.26 -5.29
C ALA A 32 2.72 -1.67 -4.15
N TRP A 33 3.79 -0.89 -3.95
CA TRP A 33 4.71 -1.13 -2.84
C TRP A 33 5.63 0.06 -2.61
N ALA A 34 6.06 0.22 -1.36
CA ALA A 34 7.18 1.03 -0.97
C ALA A 34 8.47 0.20 -0.86
N SER A 35 9.63 0.86 -1.00
CA SER A 35 10.91 0.22 -0.73
C SER A 35 11.88 1.21 -0.12
N THR A 36 12.58 0.80 0.92
CA THR A 36 13.70 1.53 1.51
C THR A 36 15.00 0.91 1.02
N TYR A 37 15.68 1.58 0.11
CA TYR A 37 16.98 1.16 -0.44
C TYR A 37 18.13 1.46 0.52
N GLN A 38 18.00 2.56 1.26
CA GLN A 38 18.94 2.97 2.31
C GLN A 38 18.11 3.49 3.49
N GLY A 39 18.34 2.96 4.68
CA GLY A 39 17.65 3.36 5.91
C GLY A 39 18.49 4.28 6.78
N HIS A 40 17.83 5.01 7.68
CA HIS A 40 18.50 5.86 8.66
C HIS A 40 19.32 5.03 9.64
N GLU A 41 20.52 5.49 9.96
CA GLU A 41 21.32 5.01 11.11
C GLU A 41 22.37 6.05 11.53
N THR A 42 22.89 5.92 12.75
CA THR A 42 24.02 6.73 13.26
C THR A 42 25.16 5.88 13.84
N TYR A 43 25.06 4.55 13.74
CA TYR A 43 26.00 3.61 14.37
C TYR A 43 27.47 3.84 13.99
N THR A 44 27.75 4.27 12.76
CA THR A 44 29.11 4.52 12.27
C THR A 44 29.67 5.89 12.69
N GLY A 45 28.95 6.65 13.52
CA GLY A 45 29.32 8.01 13.92
C GLY A 45 28.96 9.08 12.87
N THR A 46 28.38 8.69 11.74
CA THR A 46 27.85 9.58 10.71
C THR A 46 26.37 9.30 10.48
N VAL A 47 25.56 10.34 10.28
CA VAL A 47 24.15 10.17 9.93
C VAL A 47 24.06 9.62 8.50
N GLN A 48 23.48 8.44 8.37
CA GLN A 48 23.05 7.90 7.08
C GLN A 48 21.63 8.36 6.79
N THR A 49 21.42 9.04 5.67
CA THR A 49 20.08 9.54 5.26
C THR A 49 19.29 8.46 4.53
N VAL A 50 18.00 8.70 4.31
CA VAL A 50 17.08 7.66 3.79
C VAL A 50 16.97 7.75 2.26
N ILE A 51 16.89 6.60 1.60
CA ILE A 51 16.52 6.49 0.18
C ILE A 51 15.31 5.57 0.09
N ALA A 52 14.14 6.14 -0.20
CA ALA A 52 12.88 5.42 -0.24
C ALA A 52 12.16 5.60 -1.57
N SER A 53 11.26 4.67 -1.91
CA SER A 53 10.42 4.74 -3.10
C SER A 53 8.97 4.40 -2.81
N ASN A 54 8.09 4.88 -3.68
CA ASN A 54 6.69 4.49 -3.77
C ASN A 54 6.41 4.09 -5.24
N ASN A 55 5.98 2.84 -5.42
CA ASN A 55 5.73 2.22 -6.71
C ASN A 55 4.24 1.95 -6.85
N ASN A 56 3.63 2.47 -7.92
CA ASN A 56 2.25 2.17 -8.31
C ASN A 56 2.20 1.69 -9.75
N ASN A 57 1.03 1.21 -10.17
CA ASN A 57 0.77 0.70 -11.52
C ASN A 57 -0.40 1.42 -12.20
N PHE A 58 -0.45 2.76 -12.12
CA PHE A 58 -1.45 3.55 -12.82
C PHE A 58 -1.35 3.39 -14.34
N VAL A 59 -2.51 3.40 -14.99
CA VAL A 59 -2.61 3.35 -16.45
C VAL A 59 -2.43 4.75 -17.00
N ARG A 60 -1.57 4.87 -18.02
CA ARG A 60 -1.41 6.14 -18.74
C ARG A 60 -2.60 6.35 -19.68
N GLY A 61 -3.15 7.56 -19.67
CA GLY A 61 -4.05 8.01 -20.73
C GLY A 61 -3.33 8.18 -22.07
N ALA A 62 -4.05 8.65 -23.08
CA ALA A 62 -3.47 9.04 -24.36
C ALA A 62 -2.35 10.08 -24.20
N ALA A 63 -1.42 10.14 -25.16
CA ALA A 63 -0.34 11.13 -25.12
C ALA A 63 -0.92 12.55 -24.97
N GLY A 64 -0.46 13.28 -23.94
CA GLY A 64 -0.94 14.63 -23.62
C GLY A 64 -2.23 14.70 -22.79
N ALA A 65 -2.95 13.58 -22.59
CA ALA A 65 -4.11 13.55 -21.73
C ALA A 65 -3.72 13.51 -20.23
N PRO A 66 -4.54 14.10 -19.35
CA PRO A 66 -4.31 14.00 -17.92
C PRO A 66 -4.42 12.55 -17.45
N VAL A 67 -3.63 12.21 -16.43
CA VAL A 67 -3.75 10.93 -15.72
C VAL A 67 -4.75 11.15 -14.60
N LEU A 68 -5.94 10.57 -14.75
CA LEU A 68 -6.94 10.49 -13.70
C LEU A 68 -6.83 9.11 -13.05
N ILE A 69 -6.86 9.08 -11.73
CA ILE A 69 -6.81 7.85 -10.94
C ILE A 69 -8.11 7.69 -10.17
N SER A 70 -8.46 6.45 -9.87
CA SER A 70 -9.62 6.14 -9.01
C SER A 70 -9.38 6.60 -7.57
N LEU A 71 -10.44 6.58 -6.74
CA LEU A 71 -10.28 6.81 -5.31
C LEU A 71 -9.41 5.72 -4.67
N ASP A 72 -9.61 4.46 -5.07
CA ASP A 72 -8.84 3.32 -4.57
C ASP A 72 -7.35 3.49 -4.93
N ASP A 73 -7.02 3.86 -6.16
CA ASP A 73 -5.64 4.18 -6.57
C ASP A 73 -5.02 5.33 -5.75
N ALA A 74 -5.82 6.35 -5.40
CA ALA A 74 -5.37 7.46 -4.57
C ALA A 74 -5.13 7.01 -3.12
N GLN A 75 -5.96 6.12 -2.58
CA GLN A 75 -5.74 5.49 -1.27
C GLN A 75 -4.47 4.64 -1.29
N THR A 76 -4.29 3.79 -2.30
CA THR A 76 -3.06 3.01 -2.50
C THR A 76 -1.83 3.90 -2.59
N LEU A 77 -1.89 5.02 -3.32
CA LEU A 77 -0.79 5.98 -3.38
C LEU A 77 -0.41 6.50 -2.00
N PHE A 78 -1.40 6.87 -1.19
CA PHE A 78 -1.20 7.38 0.17
C PHE A 78 -0.72 6.31 1.13
N HIS A 79 -1.23 5.08 1.01
CA HIS A 79 -0.78 3.91 1.75
C HIS A 79 0.72 3.70 1.57
N GLU A 80 1.18 3.58 0.32
CA GLU A 80 2.60 3.39 0.01
C GLU A 80 3.45 4.59 0.39
N PHE A 81 2.87 5.80 0.37
CA PHE A 81 3.58 6.98 0.84
C PHE A 81 3.73 6.99 2.36
N GLY A 82 2.78 6.41 3.11
CA GLY A 82 2.89 6.20 4.55
C GLY A 82 4.08 5.29 4.90
N HIS A 83 4.30 4.21 4.16
CA HIS A 83 5.50 3.38 4.28
C HIS A 83 6.79 4.16 3.99
N ALA A 84 6.80 4.95 2.90
CA ALA A 84 7.95 5.79 2.56
C ALA A 84 8.24 6.84 3.65
N LEU A 85 7.19 7.45 4.22
CA LEU A 85 7.31 8.40 5.34
C LEU A 85 7.82 7.72 6.61
N HIS A 86 7.35 6.51 6.92
CA HIS A 86 7.85 5.75 8.06
C HIS A 86 9.37 5.54 7.97
N GLY A 87 9.89 5.26 6.77
CA GLY A 87 11.32 5.21 6.52
C GLY A 87 12.01 6.58 6.63
N LEU A 88 11.48 7.60 5.94
CA LEU A 88 12.06 8.95 5.88
C LEU A 88 12.10 9.66 7.24
N LEU A 89 11.16 9.34 8.14
CA LEU A 89 11.06 9.90 9.49
C LEU A 89 11.72 9.01 10.54
N SER A 90 12.37 7.92 10.14
CA SER A 90 13.08 7.04 11.05
C SER A 90 14.32 7.75 11.62
N GLU A 91 14.46 7.70 12.95
CA GLU A 91 15.65 8.18 13.66
C GLU A 91 16.13 7.08 14.61
N VAL A 92 17.05 6.25 14.12
CA VAL A 92 17.60 5.12 14.87
C VAL A 92 19.13 5.14 14.89
N THR A 93 19.73 4.65 15.97
CA THR A 93 21.18 4.46 16.05
C THR A 93 21.62 3.23 15.28
N TYR A 94 20.99 2.08 15.56
CA TYR A 94 21.41 0.78 15.05
C TYR A 94 20.55 0.35 13.86
N PRO A 95 21.17 -0.18 12.79
CA PRO A 95 20.45 -0.57 11.58
C PRO A 95 19.47 -1.72 11.82
N GLY A 96 19.71 -2.57 12.83
CA GLY A 96 18.80 -3.65 13.22
C GLY A 96 17.48 -3.17 13.83
N LEU A 97 17.39 -1.91 14.26
CA LEU A 97 16.17 -1.35 14.88
C LEU A 97 15.27 -0.59 13.90
N ARG A 98 15.65 -0.51 12.62
CA ARG A 98 14.87 0.20 11.59
C ARG A 98 13.62 -0.56 11.14
N SER A 99 13.55 -1.86 11.39
CA SER A 99 12.43 -2.71 10.98
C SER A 99 11.36 -2.74 12.06
N THR A 100 10.10 -2.81 11.64
CA THR A 100 8.97 -3.06 12.52
C THR A 100 8.41 -4.47 12.30
N PRO A 101 7.81 -5.09 13.33
CA PRO A 101 7.06 -6.32 13.17
C PRO A 101 5.99 -6.21 12.08
N ARG A 102 5.71 -7.33 11.40
CA ARG A 102 4.81 -7.36 10.22
C ARG A 102 3.38 -6.93 10.56
N ASP A 103 2.89 -7.27 11.75
CA ASP A 103 1.58 -6.87 12.25
C ASP A 103 1.48 -5.37 12.58
N PHE A 104 2.61 -4.66 12.63
CA PHE A 104 2.66 -3.23 12.90
C PHE A 104 3.08 -2.40 11.68
N VAL A 105 3.81 -2.97 10.72
CA VAL A 105 4.34 -2.21 9.58
C VAL A 105 3.24 -1.55 8.74
N GLU A 106 2.05 -2.14 8.69
CA GLU A 106 0.89 -1.58 7.99
C GLU A 106 0.16 -0.47 8.74
N TYR A 107 0.45 -0.26 10.04
CA TYR A 107 -0.23 0.79 10.79
C TYR A 107 0.08 2.20 10.23
N PRO A 108 1.35 2.60 10.00
CA PRO A 108 1.66 3.90 9.42
C PRO A 108 1.07 4.12 8.02
N SER A 109 1.06 3.10 7.18
CA SER A 109 0.48 3.18 5.83
C SER A 109 -1.04 3.37 5.87
N GLN A 110 -1.74 2.56 6.66
CA GLN A 110 -3.21 2.64 6.82
C GLN A 110 -3.66 3.95 7.46
N VAL A 111 -2.93 4.44 8.47
CA VAL A 111 -3.22 5.78 9.04
C VAL A 111 -3.07 6.86 7.97
N HIS A 112 -2.10 6.72 7.06
CA HIS A 112 -1.87 7.71 6.03
C HIS A 112 -2.98 7.74 4.96
N GLU A 113 -3.71 6.64 4.75
CA GLU A 113 -4.90 6.61 3.87
C GLU A 113 -6.02 7.54 4.35
N MET A 114 -6.12 7.78 5.67
CA MET A 114 -7.17 8.61 6.26
C MET A 114 -7.16 10.06 5.75
N TRP A 115 -6.03 10.53 5.21
CA TRP A 115 -5.88 11.91 4.74
C TRP A 115 -6.51 12.19 3.38
N VAL A 116 -6.70 11.16 2.52
CA VAL A 116 -7.06 11.31 1.10
C VAL A 116 -8.32 12.17 0.91
N LEU A 117 -9.36 11.93 1.70
CA LEU A 117 -10.66 12.60 1.58
C LEU A 117 -10.84 13.78 2.56
N THR A 118 -9.77 14.25 3.19
CA THR A 118 -9.84 15.40 4.11
C THR A 118 -9.85 16.72 3.35
N ARG A 119 -10.51 17.74 3.92
CA ARG A 119 -10.58 19.09 3.33
C ARG A 119 -9.20 19.69 2.99
N PRO A 120 -8.19 19.64 3.89
CA PRO A 120 -6.87 20.19 3.58
C PRO A 120 -6.20 19.57 2.34
N ILE A 121 -6.39 18.27 2.11
CA ILE A 121 -5.85 17.57 0.95
C ILE A 121 -6.68 17.89 -0.30
N LEU A 122 -8.00 17.69 -0.22
CA LEU A 122 -8.88 17.84 -1.37
C LEU A 122 -8.88 19.26 -1.93
N ASP A 123 -8.95 20.26 -1.05
CA ASP A 123 -9.08 21.66 -1.49
C ASP A 123 -7.76 22.19 -2.07
N ARG A 124 -6.62 21.65 -1.63
CA ARG A 124 -5.29 22.07 -2.08
C ARG A 124 -4.84 21.33 -3.33
N PHE A 125 -5.07 20.02 -3.41
CA PHE A 125 -4.44 19.16 -4.42
C PHE A 125 -5.44 18.44 -5.35
N CYS A 126 -6.65 18.09 -4.90
CA CYS A 126 -7.61 17.31 -5.69
C CYS A 126 -8.63 18.21 -6.38
N LYS A 127 -8.17 18.89 -7.44
CA LYS A 127 -8.97 19.84 -8.22
C LYS A 127 -9.41 19.25 -9.55
N HIS A 128 -10.58 19.67 -10.03
CA HIS A 128 -11.07 19.29 -11.35
C HIS A 128 -10.07 19.70 -12.42
N VAL A 129 -9.73 18.78 -13.32
CA VAL A 129 -8.63 18.97 -14.28
C VAL A 129 -8.82 20.17 -15.20
N ASP A 130 -10.04 20.40 -15.71
CA ASP A 130 -10.30 21.53 -16.61
C ASP A 130 -10.60 22.85 -15.91
N THR A 131 -11.28 22.81 -14.75
CA THR A 131 -11.84 24.02 -14.12
C THR A 131 -11.07 24.49 -12.90
N GLY A 132 -10.17 23.66 -12.36
CA GLY A 132 -9.44 23.94 -11.12
C GLY A 132 -10.32 24.00 -9.87
N LYS A 133 -11.62 23.72 -9.98
CA LYS A 133 -12.57 23.76 -8.84
C LYS A 133 -12.32 22.59 -7.90
N THR A 134 -12.53 22.85 -6.61
CA THR A 134 -12.44 21.81 -5.57
C THR A 134 -13.65 20.87 -5.63
N MET A 135 -13.49 19.68 -5.07
CA MET A 135 -14.56 18.70 -4.99
C MET A 135 -15.69 19.19 -4.06
N PRO A 136 -16.95 19.26 -4.53
CA PRO A 136 -18.08 19.68 -3.69
C PRO A 136 -18.28 18.74 -2.50
N GLN A 137 -18.62 19.31 -1.33
CA GLN A 137 -18.92 18.55 -0.10
C GLN A 137 -19.94 17.43 -0.33
N LYS A 138 -20.99 17.70 -1.12
CA LYS A 138 -22.05 16.74 -1.46
C LYS A 138 -21.53 15.46 -2.12
N LEU A 139 -20.42 15.49 -2.86
CA LEU A 139 -19.82 14.28 -3.43
C LEU A 139 -19.11 13.45 -2.36
N ILE A 140 -18.46 14.12 -1.42
CA ILE A 140 -17.73 13.46 -0.33
C ILE A 140 -18.72 12.82 0.64
N ASP A 141 -19.83 13.50 0.95
CA ASP A 141 -20.91 12.91 1.76
C ASP A 141 -21.48 11.64 1.12
N LYS A 142 -21.52 11.57 -0.23
CA LYS A 142 -21.94 10.35 -0.94
C LYS A 142 -20.91 9.24 -0.82
N VAL A 143 -19.62 9.55 -0.93
CA VAL A 143 -18.54 8.58 -0.75
C VAL A 143 -18.58 8.02 0.67
N GLU A 144 -18.66 8.88 1.68
CA GLU A 144 -18.74 8.47 3.09
C GLU A 144 -19.98 7.61 3.37
N LYS A 145 -21.14 7.97 2.79
CA LYS A 145 -22.36 7.16 2.92
C LYS A 145 -22.22 5.79 2.24
N ALA A 146 -21.48 5.73 1.13
CA ALA A 146 -21.23 4.49 0.40
C ALA A 146 -20.12 3.64 1.05
N LYS A 147 -19.31 4.17 1.96
CA LYS A 147 -18.16 3.48 2.55
C LYS A 147 -18.48 2.13 3.21
N LYS A 148 -19.71 1.95 3.72
CA LYS A 148 -20.15 0.69 4.34
C LYS A 148 -20.73 -0.32 3.34
N PHE A 149 -20.92 0.10 2.09
CA PHE A 149 -21.44 -0.77 1.06
C PHE A 149 -20.40 -1.85 0.73
N ASN A 150 -20.84 -3.09 0.59
CA ASN A 150 -20.01 -4.23 0.21
C ASN A 150 -18.90 -4.64 1.19
N GLU A 151 -18.86 -4.07 2.41
CA GLU A 151 -17.91 -4.48 3.46
C GLU A 151 -17.98 -5.97 3.79
N GLY A 152 -19.15 -6.60 3.65
CA GLY A 152 -19.30 -8.05 3.79
C GLY A 152 -18.46 -8.83 2.77
N TYR A 153 -18.43 -8.40 1.51
CA TYR A 153 -17.58 -9.01 0.49
C TYR A 153 -16.11 -8.75 0.78
N ALA A 154 -15.73 -7.47 0.96
CA ALA A 154 -14.35 -7.05 1.20
C ALA A 154 -13.71 -7.73 2.42
N THR A 155 -14.47 -7.83 3.51
CA THR A 155 -14.02 -8.50 4.74
C THR A 155 -13.88 -10.00 4.53
N VAL A 156 -14.84 -10.65 3.86
CA VAL A 156 -14.81 -12.10 3.64
C VAL A 156 -13.68 -12.51 2.69
N GLU A 157 -13.45 -11.80 1.58
CA GLU A 157 -12.35 -12.15 0.66
C GLU A 157 -10.97 -12.01 1.34
N TYR A 158 -10.82 -11.03 2.23
CA TYR A 158 -9.59 -10.78 2.99
C TYR A 158 -9.38 -11.85 4.08
N LEU A 159 -10.37 -12.07 4.93
CA LEU A 159 -10.28 -13.06 6.01
C LEU A 159 -10.12 -14.48 5.44
N SER A 160 -10.75 -14.78 4.31
CA SER A 160 -10.56 -16.07 3.64
C SER A 160 -9.09 -16.26 3.24
N ALA A 161 -8.46 -15.26 2.65
CA ALA A 161 -7.04 -15.31 2.29
C ALA A 161 -6.14 -15.51 3.53
N ALA A 162 -6.39 -14.77 4.60
CA ALA A 162 -5.64 -14.88 5.86
C ALA A 162 -5.83 -16.24 6.56
N ILE A 163 -7.04 -16.81 6.53
CA ILE A 163 -7.30 -18.12 7.14
C ILE A 163 -6.66 -19.23 6.33
N VAL A 164 -6.72 -19.20 4.99
CA VAL A 164 -6.03 -20.19 4.15
C VAL A 164 -4.52 -20.12 4.35
N ASP A 165 -3.95 -18.92 4.47
CA ASP A 165 -2.55 -18.71 4.82
C ASP A 165 -2.18 -19.39 6.15
N MET A 166 -2.89 -19.08 7.23
CA MET A 166 -2.66 -19.71 8.53
C MET A 166 -2.83 -21.24 8.48
N ALA A 167 -3.87 -21.73 7.79
CA ALA A 167 -4.12 -23.15 7.64
C ALA A 167 -2.97 -23.84 6.91
N LEU A 168 -2.45 -23.22 5.84
CA LEU A 168 -1.33 -23.74 5.06
C LEU A 168 -0.06 -23.86 5.91
N HIS A 169 0.27 -22.81 6.66
CA HIS A 169 1.52 -22.71 7.42
C HIS A 169 1.48 -23.38 8.81
N THR A 170 0.36 -23.99 9.18
CA THR A 170 0.22 -24.80 10.41
C THR A 170 0.13 -26.30 10.14
N LEU A 171 0.24 -26.72 8.87
CA LEU A 171 0.28 -28.14 8.51
C LEU A 171 1.58 -28.81 8.97
N PRO A 172 1.52 -29.99 9.61
CA PRO A 172 2.71 -30.67 10.11
C PRO A 172 3.71 -31.16 9.04
N ASP A 173 3.23 -31.58 7.87
CA ASP A 173 4.04 -32.22 6.83
C ASP A 173 4.20 -31.40 5.53
N GLY A 174 3.46 -30.28 5.42
CA GLY A 174 3.55 -29.33 4.32
C GLY A 174 3.20 -29.89 2.93
N LYS A 175 2.63 -31.09 2.84
CA LYS A 175 2.32 -31.76 1.56
C LYS A 175 0.84 -31.58 1.24
N ILE A 176 0.56 -30.75 0.24
CA ILE A 176 -0.80 -30.49 -0.22
C ILE A 176 -0.93 -30.56 -1.74
N ASP A 177 -2.14 -30.86 -2.20
CA ASP A 177 -2.62 -30.40 -3.50
C ASP A 177 -3.21 -28.99 -3.30
N PRO A 178 -2.61 -27.93 -3.90
CA PRO A 178 -3.06 -26.56 -3.69
C PRO A 178 -4.54 -26.31 -4.02
N ASP A 179 -5.08 -26.89 -5.10
CA ASP A 179 -6.46 -26.65 -5.48
C ASP A 179 -7.44 -27.34 -4.53
N ALA A 180 -7.14 -28.60 -4.16
CA ALA A 180 -7.95 -29.33 -3.19
C ALA A 180 -7.90 -28.66 -1.81
N PHE A 181 -6.71 -28.29 -1.33
CA PHE A 181 -6.51 -27.66 -0.04
C PHE A 181 -7.25 -26.32 0.07
N GLU A 182 -7.15 -25.46 -0.95
CA GLU A 182 -7.85 -24.18 -0.99
C GLU A 182 -9.37 -24.40 -0.90
N ARG A 183 -9.91 -25.28 -1.75
CA ARG A 183 -11.35 -25.54 -1.83
C ARG A 183 -11.91 -26.15 -0.54
N GLU A 184 -11.22 -27.12 0.04
CA GLU A 184 -11.60 -27.73 1.32
C GLU A 184 -11.53 -26.73 2.47
N THR A 185 -10.52 -25.84 2.48
CA THR A 185 -10.41 -24.82 3.53
C THR A 185 -11.53 -23.79 3.41
N MET A 186 -11.85 -23.35 2.18
CA MET A 186 -12.98 -22.47 1.90
C MET A 186 -14.33 -23.07 2.32
N GLU A 187 -14.52 -24.38 2.10
CA GLU A 187 -15.71 -25.10 2.57
C GLU A 187 -15.77 -25.16 4.11
N LYS A 188 -14.66 -25.48 4.78
CA LYS A 188 -14.57 -25.55 6.25
C LYS A 188 -14.89 -24.23 6.93
N ILE A 189 -14.49 -23.10 6.36
CA ILE A 189 -14.79 -21.77 6.92
C ILE A 189 -16.19 -21.26 6.54
N GLY A 190 -16.96 -22.01 5.75
CA GLY A 190 -18.29 -21.62 5.29
C GLY A 190 -18.27 -20.41 4.36
N ALA A 191 -17.21 -20.24 3.56
CA ALA A 191 -17.10 -19.13 2.64
C ALA A 191 -18.24 -19.16 1.60
N PRO A 192 -18.96 -18.05 1.37
CA PRO A 192 -20.01 -18.00 0.34
C PRO A 192 -19.42 -18.25 -1.05
N PRO A 193 -20.07 -19.04 -1.92
CA PRO A 193 -19.54 -19.35 -3.25
C PRO A 193 -19.44 -18.12 -4.17
N GLN A 194 -20.11 -17.02 -3.82
CA GLN A 194 -20.05 -15.75 -4.54
C GLN A 194 -18.81 -14.92 -4.20
N VAL A 195 -18.06 -15.27 -3.14
CA VAL A 195 -16.89 -14.51 -2.68
C VAL A 195 -15.65 -15.39 -2.85
N ALA A 196 -14.81 -15.03 -3.82
CA ALA A 196 -13.51 -15.66 -3.97
C ALA A 196 -12.52 -15.12 -2.92
N MET A 197 -11.43 -15.85 -2.67
CA MET A 197 -10.30 -15.30 -1.92
C MET A 197 -9.71 -14.11 -2.67
N ARG A 198 -9.27 -13.10 -1.93
CA ARG A 198 -8.58 -11.93 -2.49
C ARG A 198 -7.37 -12.31 -3.33
N HIS A 199 -6.65 -13.34 -2.88
CA HIS A 199 -5.58 -13.98 -3.64
C HIS A 199 -5.69 -15.50 -3.53
N ARG A 200 -5.61 -16.19 -4.67
CA ARG A 200 -5.60 -17.66 -4.75
C ARG A 200 -4.17 -18.19 -4.67
N LEU A 201 -3.98 -19.39 -4.15
CA LEU A 201 -2.65 -19.93 -3.84
C LEU A 201 -1.62 -19.81 -4.99
N PRO A 202 -1.91 -20.17 -6.26
CA PRO A 202 -0.91 -20.11 -7.31
C PRO A 202 -0.39 -18.71 -7.64
N GLN A 203 -1.12 -17.65 -7.26
CA GLN A 203 -0.75 -16.25 -7.49
C GLN A 203 -0.56 -15.45 -6.20
N PHE A 204 -0.58 -16.12 -5.04
CA PHE A 204 -0.52 -15.45 -3.76
C PHE A 204 0.92 -15.04 -3.40
N ASN A 205 1.41 -14.01 -4.07
CA ASN A 205 2.77 -13.51 -3.97
C ASN A 205 3.20 -13.21 -2.52
N HIS A 206 2.24 -12.80 -1.71
CA HIS A 206 2.33 -12.59 -0.27
C HIS A 206 2.88 -13.75 0.53
N LEU A 207 2.57 -14.98 0.10
CA LEU A 207 3.03 -16.20 0.76
C LEU A 207 4.31 -16.73 0.16
N PHE A 208 4.46 -16.60 -1.17
CA PHE A 208 5.45 -17.37 -1.92
C PHE A 208 6.61 -16.55 -2.48
N THR A 209 6.54 -15.22 -2.40
CA THR A 209 7.57 -14.34 -3.01
C THR A 209 8.06 -13.22 -2.10
N SER A 210 7.20 -12.67 -1.24
CA SER A 210 7.59 -11.69 -0.23
C SER A 210 6.48 -11.51 0.81
N ASP A 211 6.88 -11.26 2.05
CA ASP A 211 5.98 -11.05 3.18
C ASP A 211 5.12 -9.75 3.16
N ALA A 212 4.94 -9.05 2.03
CA ALA A 212 4.30 -7.71 1.98
C ALA A 212 2.88 -7.77 1.39
N TYR A 213 1.82 -7.58 2.22
CA TYR A 213 0.36 -7.54 1.89
C TYR A 213 -0.09 -6.40 0.99
#